data_AF-A0A3D4Z3P3-F1
#
_entry.id   AF-A0A3D4Z3P3-F1
#
_cell.length_a   1.000
_cell.length_b   1.000
_cell.length_c   1.000
_cell.angle_alpha   90.00
_cell.angle_beta   90.00
_cell.angle_gamma   90.00
#
_symmetry.space_group_name_H-M   'P 1'
#
loop_
_entity.id
_entity.type
_entity.pdbx_description
1 polymer ?
#
loop_
_entity_poly.entity_id
_entity_poly.type
_entity_poly.pdbx_seq_one_letter_code
_entity_poly.pdbx_strand_id
1 'polypeptide(L)'
;DIRSSEKVFWRKVLDIYATSIDYDPNTDVSQKFFATVQNKMHWAVHGQTAAEVITERADASKPYMGLTHWSGAKPRKSDVSIAKNYLNEKELDLLNRIVTAYLEFAELQAVRKKVMYMRNWIV
;
A
#
# COMPACT_ATOMS: atom_id res chain seq x y z
N ASP A 1 -15.46 3.61 -2.69
CA ASP A 1 -15.12 3.50 -1.27
C ASP A 1 -13.70 3.02 -0.99
N ILE A 2 -13.30 1.82 -1.45
CA ILE A 2 -11.95 1.25 -1.14
C ILE A 2 -10.79 1.94 -1.87
N ARG A 3 -10.97 2.42 -3.12
CA ARG A 3 -9.92 3.20 -3.82
C ARG A 3 -9.84 4.66 -3.35
N SER A 4 -10.95 5.21 -2.83
CA SER A 4 -10.96 6.55 -2.23
C SER A 4 -10.23 6.54 -0.89
N SER A 5 -10.44 5.51 -0.06
CA SER A 5 -9.68 5.35 1.20
C SER A 5 -8.19 5.15 0.94
N GLU A 6 -7.81 4.36 -0.06
CA GLU A 6 -6.41 4.15 -0.41
C GLU A 6 -5.71 5.41 -0.96
N LYS A 7 -6.39 6.18 -1.84
CA LYS A 7 -5.83 7.45 -2.33
C LYS A 7 -5.63 8.45 -1.19
N VAL A 8 -6.59 8.52 -0.26
CA VAL A 8 -6.49 9.36 0.93
C VAL A 8 -5.38 8.87 1.85
N PHE A 9 -5.22 7.55 2.01
CA PHE A 9 -4.12 6.95 2.75
C PHE A 9 -2.77 7.35 2.16
N TRP A 10 -2.54 7.12 0.87
CA TRP A 10 -1.26 7.46 0.23
C TRP A 10 -0.98 8.95 0.28
N ARG A 11 -2.02 9.80 0.23
CA ARG A 11 -1.88 11.24 0.45
C ARG A 11 -1.39 11.55 1.87
N LYS A 12 -1.97 10.95 2.91
CA LYS A 12 -1.50 11.13 4.28
C LYS A 12 -0.08 10.60 4.50
N VAL A 13 0.25 9.44 3.94
CA VAL A 13 1.62 8.89 3.99
C VAL A 13 2.60 9.85 3.32
N LEU A 14 2.25 10.44 2.17
CA LEU A 14 3.02 11.50 1.52
C LEU A 14 3.19 12.72 2.41
N ASP A 15 2.11 13.19 3.04
CA ASP A 15 2.13 14.38 3.89
C ASP A 15 3.08 14.18 5.08
N ILE A 16 3.08 12.99 5.69
CA ILE A 16 4.01 12.65 6.79
C ILE A 16 5.44 12.47 6.25
N TYR A 17 5.62 11.78 5.14
CA TYR A 17 6.93 11.57 4.54
C TYR A 17 7.59 12.90 4.13
N ALA A 18 6.81 13.87 3.66
CA ALA A 18 7.25 15.22 3.34
C ALA A 18 7.71 16.04 4.56
N THR A 19 7.42 15.61 5.78
CA THR A 19 7.98 16.22 7.00
C THR A 19 9.44 15.82 7.27
N SER A 20 9.99 14.90 6.48
CA SER A 20 11.39 14.50 6.60
C SER A 20 12.32 15.67 6.27
N ILE A 21 13.43 15.80 7.02
CA ILE A 21 14.35 16.94 6.88
C ILE A 21 14.97 17.04 5.48
N ASP A 22 15.29 15.89 4.90
CA ASP A 22 15.96 15.75 3.60
C ASP A 22 14.97 15.47 2.46
N TYR A 23 13.69 15.79 2.63
CA TYR A 23 12.65 15.45 1.66
C TYR A 23 12.95 15.95 0.23
N ASP A 24 13.05 15.01 -0.70
CA ASP A 24 13.12 15.26 -2.15
C ASP A 24 12.10 14.38 -2.90
N PRO A 25 11.07 14.98 -3.54
CA PRO A 25 10.01 14.25 -4.24
C PRO A 25 10.50 13.43 -5.46
N ASN A 26 11.64 13.77 -6.07
CA ASN A 26 12.09 13.19 -7.34
C ASN A 26 13.22 12.16 -7.19
N THR A 27 13.28 11.49 -6.05
CA THR A 27 14.35 10.51 -5.76
C THR A 27 13.86 9.08 -5.88
N ASP A 28 14.76 8.19 -6.32
CA ASP A 28 14.59 6.73 -6.23
C ASP A 28 14.24 6.26 -4.81
N VAL A 29 14.66 7.03 -3.81
CA VAL A 29 14.37 6.82 -2.39
C VAL A 29 12.86 6.86 -2.13
N SER A 30 12.15 7.83 -2.72
CA SER A 30 10.69 7.95 -2.58
C SER A 30 9.97 6.76 -3.19
N GLN A 31 10.38 6.29 -4.38
CA GLN A 31 9.79 5.08 -4.98
C GLN A 31 10.04 3.83 -4.12
N LYS A 32 11.27 3.67 -3.62
CA LYS A 32 11.63 2.56 -2.72
C LYS A 32 10.84 2.61 -1.42
N PHE A 33 10.61 3.80 -0.86
CA PHE A 33 9.78 3.98 0.32
C PHE A 33 8.35 3.47 0.10
N PHE A 34 7.67 3.90 -0.97
CA PHE A 34 6.32 3.43 -1.27
C PHE A 34 6.24 1.92 -1.48
N ALA A 35 7.17 1.36 -2.25
CA ALA A 35 7.25 -0.08 -2.45
C ALA A 35 7.48 -0.83 -1.12
N THR A 36 8.33 -0.29 -0.25
CA THR A 36 8.64 -0.87 1.07
C THR A 36 7.42 -0.84 1.98
N VAL A 37 6.77 0.32 2.12
CA VAL A 37 5.56 0.47 2.94
C VAL A 37 4.46 -0.46 2.43
N GLN A 38 4.22 -0.47 1.12
CA GLN A 38 3.22 -1.34 0.51
C GLN A 38 3.49 -2.82 0.79
N ASN A 39 4.74 -3.27 0.62
CA ASN A 39 5.11 -4.66 0.92
C ASN A 39 5.00 -4.98 2.41
N LYS A 40 5.36 -4.07 3.31
CA LYS A 40 5.17 -4.26 4.76
C LYS A 40 3.68 -4.45 5.10
N MET A 41 2.78 -3.70 4.46
CA MET A 41 1.33 -3.87 4.66
C MET A 41 0.82 -5.21 4.15
N HIS A 42 1.18 -5.59 2.93
CA HIS A 42 0.79 -6.89 2.36
C HIS A 42 1.33 -8.05 3.21
N TRP A 43 2.59 -7.97 3.65
CA TRP A 43 3.19 -8.98 4.51
C TRP A 43 2.46 -9.11 5.85
N ALA A 44 2.09 -7.99 6.47
CA ALA A 44 1.40 -7.99 7.75
C ALA A 44 -0.04 -8.55 7.69
N VAL A 45 -0.69 -8.51 6.51
CA VAL A 45 -2.06 -9.03 6.32
C VAL A 45 -2.06 -10.53 6.01
N HIS A 46 -1.21 -10.95 5.07
CA HIS A 46 -1.31 -12.28 4.47
C HIS A 46 0.06 -12.96 4.24
N GLY A 47 1.15 -12.42 4.81
CA GLY A 47 2.47 -13.06 4.79
C GLY A 47 3.14 -13.12 3.41
N GLN A 48 2.73 -12.24 2.49
CA GLN A 48 3.25 -12.19 1.12
C GLN A 48 3.46 -10.74 0.70
N THR A 49 4.42 -10.50 -0.18
CA THR A 49 4.58 -9.22 -0.87
C THR A 49 3.49 -9.02 -1.93
N ALA A 50 3.32 -7.79 -2.41
CA ALA A 50 2.36 -7.52 -3.48
C ALA A 50 2.67 -8.34 -4.75
N ALA A 51 3.94 -8.51 -5.09
CA ALA A 51 4.37 -9.27 -6.27
C ALA A 51 4.10 -10.78 -6.11
N GLU A 52 4.32 -11.34 -4.93
CA GLU A 52 4.01 -12.75 -4.64
C GLU A 52 2.51 -13.02 -4.74
N VAL A 53 1.67 -12.13 -4.18
CA VAL A 53 0.20 -12.25 -4.31
C VAL A 53 -0.23 -12.30 -5.76
N ILE A 54 0.28 -11.40 -6.60
CA ILE A 54 -0.06 -11.38 -8.03
C ILE A 54 0.41 -12.66 -8.69
N THR A 55 1.65 -13.07 -8.44
CA THR A 55 2.26 -14.24 -9.09
C THR A 55 1.51 -15.53 -8.74
N GLU A 56 1.07 -15.68 -7.49
CA GLU A 56 0.37 -16.88 -7.03
C GLU A 56 -1.12 -16.90 -7.42
N ARG A 57 -1.78 -15.73 -7.40
CA ARG A 57 -3.25 -15.66 -7.55
C ARG A 57 -3.71 -15.30 -8.96
N ALA A 58 -2.86 -14.71 -9.79
CA ALA A 58 -3.19 -14.41 -11.18
C ALA A 58 -3.23 -15.69 -12.02
N ASP A 59 -4.41 -16.06 -12.49
CA ASP A 59 -4.63 -17.32 -13.20
C ASP A 59 -5.62 -17.15 -14.35
N ALA A 60 -5.14 -17.30 -15.59
CA ALA A 60 -5.93 -17.14 -16.80
C ALA A 60 -7.05 -18.18 -16.97
N SER A 61 -6.99 -19.30 -16.24
CA SER A 61 -8.04 -20.32 -16.26
C SER A 61 -9.26 -19.93 -15.41
N LYS A 62 -9.11 -18.97 -14.50
CA LYS A 62 -10.19 -18.52 -13.60
C LYS A 62 -11.01 -17.38 -14.21
N PRO A 63 -12.29 -17.24 -13.84
CA PRO A 63 -13.06 -16.05 -14.14
C PRO A 63 -12.31 -14.78 -13.71
N TYR A 64 -12.27 -13.79 -14.60
CA TYR A 64 -11.58 -12.52 -14.37
C TYR A 64 -10.12 -12.68 -13.94
N MET A 65 -9.46 -13.76 -14.36
CA MET A 65 -8.06 -14.03 -14.06
C MET A 65 -7.75 -14.24 -12.57
N GLY A 66 -8.78 -14.54 -11.76
CA GLY A 66 -8.67 -14.63 -10.29
C GLY A 66 -8.89 -13.31 -9.55
N LEU A 67 -9.20 -12.21 -10.25
CA LEU A 67 -9.57 -10.95 -9.62
C LEU A 67 -10.87 -11.12 -8.82
N THR A 68 -10.90 -10.55 -7.63
CA THR A 68 -12.06 -10.51 -6.73
C THR A 68 -12.68 -9.12 -6.68
N HIS A 69 -11.87 -8.08 -6.92
CA HIS A 69 -12.29 -6.68 -6.88
C HIS A 69 -11.64 -5.90 -8.02
N TRP A 70 -12.37 -4.97 -8.64
CA TRP A 70 -11.83 -4.06 -9.66
C TRP A 70 -12.63 -2.76 -9.69
N SER A 71 -12.13 -1.79 -10.46
CA SER A 71 -12.82 -0.51 -10.64
C SER A 71 -13.69 -0.51 -11.90
N GLY A 72 -14.91 0.02 -11.78
CA GLY A 72 -15.84 0.15 -12.90
C GLY A 72 -16.65 -1.12 -13.16
N ALA A 73 -17.32 -1.17 -14.32
CA ALA A 73 -18.27 -2.24 -14.64
C ALA A 73 -17.58 -3.58 -14.99
N LYS A 74 -16.33 -3.55 -15.46
CA LYS A 74 -15.58 -4.74 -15.89
C LYS A 74 -14.08 -4.59 -15.55
N PRO A 75 -13.34 -5.68 -15.30
CA PRO A 75 -11.91 -5.60 -15.02
C PRO A 75 -11.14 -5.07 -16.23
N ARG A 76 -10.12 -4.26 -15.96
CA ARG A 76 -9.20 -3.74 -16.98
C ARG A 76 -7.82 -4.37 -16.85
N LYS A 77 -7.01 -4.27 -17.91
CA LYS A 77 -5.62 -4.74 -17.89
C LYS A 77 -4.81 -4.15 -16.74
N SER A 78 -5.07 -2.90 -16.38
CA SER A 78 -4.40 -2.24 -15.24
C SER A 78 -4.86 -2.75 -13.87
N ASP A 79 -5.98 -3.44 -13.77
CA ASP A 79 -6.44 -4.04 -12.50
C ASP A 79 -5.68 -5.33 -12.17
N VAL A 80 -5.10 -6.00 -13.19
CA VAL A 80 -4.29 -7.22 -13.04
C VAL A 80 -2.97 -6.97 -12.31
N SER A 81 -2.39 -5.77 -12.46
CA SER A 81 -1.12 -5.43 -11.80
C SER A 81 -1.28 -4.99 -10.35
N ILE A 82 -2.48 -5.09 -9.77
CA ILE A 82 -2.79 -4.58 -8.43
C ILE A 82 -3.08 -5.75 -7.50
N ALA A 83 -2.14 -6.05 -6.60
CA ALA A 83 -2.22 -7.19 -5.68
C ALA A 83 -3.52 -7.25 -4.86
N LYS A 84 -3.99 -6.10 -4.37
CA LYS A 84 -5.22 -6.03 -3.56
C LYS A 84 -6.46 -6.55 -4.28
N ASN A 85 -6.47 -6.50 -5.61
CA ASN A 85 -7.60 -6.95 -6.40
C ASN A 85 -7.73 -8.49 -6.38
N TYR A 86 -6.74 -9.20 -5.84
CA TYR A 86 -6.75 -10.64 -5.59
C TYR A 86 -7.02 -11.00 -4.13
N LEU A 87 -7.27 -10.02 -3.27
CA LEU A 87 -7.54 -10.22 -1.85
C LEU A 87 -9.02 -10.44 -1.60
N ASN A 88 -9.34 -11.38 -0.71
CA ASN A 88 -10.72 -11.58 -0.26
C ASN A 88 -11.16 -10.46 0.70
N GLU A 89 -12.45 -10.42 1.05
CA GLU A 89 -13.03 -9.39 1.90
C GLU A 89 -12.36 -9.29 3.29
N LYS A 90 -11.99 -10.42 3.89
CA LYS A 90 -11.32 -10.45 5.20
C LYS A 90 -9.90 -9.87 5.12
N GLU A 91 -9.16 -10.23 4.07
CA GLU A 91 -7.82 -9.68 3.82
C GLU A 91 -7.89 -8.18 3.53
N LEU A 92 -8.91 -7.72 2.80
CA LEU A 92 -9.12 -6.29 2.56
C LEU A 92 -9.47 -5.53 3.84
N ASP A 93 -10.32 -6.08 4.72
CA ASP A 93 -10.62 -5.47 6.02
C ASP A 93 -9.36 -5.34 6.89
N LEU A 94 -8.57 -6.41 6.98
CA LEU A 94 -7.30 -6.41 7.69
C LEU A 94 -6.31 -5.40 7.10
N LEU A 95 -6.20 -5.34 5.78
CA LEU A 95 -5.36 -4.35 5.09
C LEU A 95 -5.76 -2.92 5.47
N ASN A 96 -7.06 -2.62 5.45
CA ASN A 96 -7.58 -1.31 5.86
C ASN A 96 -7.26 -0.98 7.32
N ARG A 97 -7.36 -1.95 8.25
CA ARG A 97 -7.03 -1.75 9.67
C ARG A 97 -5.54 -1.46 9.88
N ILE A 98 -4.66 -2.21 9.21
CA ILE A 98 -3.21 -2.03 9.32
C ILE A 98 -2.80 -0.68 8.73
N VAL A 99 -3.38 -0.31 7.59
CA VAL A 99 -3.23 1.00 6.95
C VAL A 99 -3.59 2.13 7.93
N THR A 100 -4.72 2.02 8.64
CA THR A 100 -5.12 3.00 9.67
C THR A 100 -4.13 3.05 10.83
N ALA A 101 -3.73 1.90 11.38
CA ALA A 101 -2.77 1.83 12.49
C ALA A 101 -1.41 2.43 12.13
N TYR A 102 -0.96 2.25 10.88
CA TYR A 102 0.28 2.87 10.40
C TYR A 102 0.18 4.39 10.35
N LEU A 103 -0.95 4.95 9.92
CA LEU A 103 -1.15 6.40 9.95
C LEU A 103 -1.10 6.95 11.38
N GLU A 104 -1.76 6.30 12.33
CA GLU A 104 -1.71 6.69 13.74
C GLU A 104 -0.28 6.67 14.28
N PHE A 105 0.48 5.61 13.98
CA PHE A 105 1.89 5.53 14.36
C PHE A 105 2.71 6.67 13.77
N ALA A 106 2.51 6.95 12.47
CA ALA A 106 3.25 7.97 11.75
C ALA A 106 2.90 9.39 12.26
N GLU A 107 1.62 9.66 12.58
CA GLU A 107 1.18 10.89 13.24
C GLU A 107 1.80 11.03 14.65
N LEU A 108 1.87 9.95 15.44
CA LEU A 108 2.53 9.98 16.75
C LEU A 108 4.02 10.31 16.68
N GLN A 109 4.74 9.81 15.66
CA GLN A 109 6.14 10.18 15.46
C GLN A 109 6.30 11.66 15.13
N ALA A 110 5.41 12.20 14.30
CA ALA A 110 5.38 13.63 13.95
C ALA A 110 5.12 14.51 15.18
N VAL A 111 4.12 14.17 16.01
CA VAL A 111 3.81 14.89 17.26
C VAL A 111 4.99 14.90 18.24
N ARG A 112 5.75 13.80 18.31
CA ARG A 112 6.92 13.67 19.19
C ARG A 112 8.14 14.48 18.72
N LYS A 113 8.03 15.24 17.62
CA LYS A 113 9.13 16.02 17.01
C LYS A 113 10.41 15.20 16.82
N LYS A 114 10.28 13.89 16.58
CA LYS A 114 11.44 13.09 16.21
C LYS A 114 11.86 13.50 14.82
N VAL A 115 13.11 13.93 14.70
CA VAL A 115 13.73 14.22 13.42
C VAL A 115 13.75 12.93 12.59
N MET A 116 13.01 12.92 11.49
CA MET A 116 12.98 11.82 10.53
C MET A 116 13.71 12.23 9.26
N TYR A 117 14.53 11.33 8.75
CA TYR A 117 15.11 11.40 7.41
C TYR A 117 14.37 10.41 6.51
N MET A 118 14.34 10.63 5.19
CA MET A 118 13.68 9.76 4.22
C MET A 118 14.10 8.29 4.38
N ARG A 119 15.39 8.03 4.62
CA ARG A 119 15.94 6.69 4.84
C ARG A 119 15.39 5.99 6.09
N ASN A 120 15.00 6.73 7.13
CA ASN A 120 14.50 6.16 8.38
C ASN A 120 13.15 5.47 8.20
N TRP A 121 12.44 5.78 7.11
CA TRP A 121 11.18 5.16 6.75
C TRP A 121 11.33 3.84 5.99
N ILE A 122 12.53 3.53 5.50
CA ILE A 122 12.81 2.34 4.68
C ILE A 122 13.32 1.16 5.55
N VAL A 123 13.66 1.42 6.82
CA VAL A 123 14.16 0.42 7.78
C VAL A 123 13.02 -0.47 8.29
#